data_AF-H1W191-F1
#
_entry.id   AF-H1W191-F1
#
_cell.length_a   1.000
_cell.length_b   1.000
_cell.length_c   1.000
_cell.angle_alpha   90.00
_cell.angle_beta   90.00
_cell.angle_gamma   90.00
#
_symmetry.space_group_name_H-M   'P 1'
#
loop_
_entity.id
_entity.type
_entity.pdbx_description
1 polymer ?
#
loop_
_entity_poly.entity_id
_entity_poly.type
_entity_poly.pdbx_seq_one_letter_code
_entity_poly.pdbx_strand_id
1 'polypeptide(L)'
;MYKKGSVVFRDYELVEPGTHNAAEAADALAEPEQQSKTQAEKDKKKRSKARVVIEHLDIIKDDFWDRRPWLLSNKPGKTPKEP
;
A
#
# COMPACT_ATOMS: atom_id res chain seq x y z
N MET A 1 -5.66 19.51 14.25
CA MET A 1 -5.94 18.07 14.07
C MET A 1 -7.22 17.76 13.28
N TYR A 2 -7.89 18.73 12.62
CA TYR A 2 -9.22 18.50 12.01
C TYR A 2 -9.33 18.73 10.49
N LYS A 3 -8.22 19.05 9.80
CA LYS A 3 -8.29 19.46 8.38
C LYS A 3 -8.25 18.30 7.38
N LYS A 4 -7.68 17.15 7.76
CA LYS A 4 -7.41 16.02 6.85
C LYS A 4 -7.96 14.67 7.34
N GLY A 5 -8.53 14.63 8.56
CA GLY A 5 -8.97 13.37 9.18
C GLY A 5 -7.80 12.47 9.58
N SER A 6 -8.14 11.30 10.13
CA SER A 6 -7.18 10.26 10.49
C SER A 6 -7.21 9.15 9.44
N VAL A 7 -6.05 8.85 8.86
CA VAL A 7 -5.86 7.80 7.86
C VAL A 7 -5.16 6.63 8.53
N VAL A 8 -5.81 5.47 8.51
CA VAL A 8 -5.29 4.23 9.09
C VAL A 8 -4.84 3.32 7.96
N PHE A 9 -3.56 2.96 7.92
CA PHE A 9 -3.04 2.06 6.90
C PHE A 9 -1.90 1.18 7.44
N ARG A 10 -1.56 0.13 6.67
CA ARG A 10 -0.43 -0.74 6.98
C ARG A 10 0.84 -0.12 6.43
N ASP A 11 1.80 0.08 7.32
CA ASP A 11 3.08 0.70 7.05
C ASP A 11 4.03 -0.32 6.40
N TYR A 12 4.43 -0.02 5.17
CA TYR A 12 5.44 -0.74 4.41
C TYR A 12 6.47 0.28 3.91
N GLU A 13 7.63 -0.22 3.48
CA GLU A 13 8.70 0.62 2.94
C GLU A 13 8.20 1.46 1.76
N LEU A 14 8.27 2.79 1.89
CA LEU A 14 7.90 3.73 0.84
C LEU A 14 8.81 3.52 -0.37
N VAL A 15 8.21 3.55 -1.55
CA VAL A 15 8.94 3.42 -2.82
C VAL A 15 9.33 4.81 -3.33
N GLU A 16 10.45 4.90 -4.05
CA GLU A 16 10.90 6.17 -4.64
C GLU A 16 9.84 6.75 -5.61
N PRO A 17 9.59 8.07 -5.54
CA PRO A 17 8.64 8.72 -6.44
C PRO A 17 9.12 8.59 -7.89
N GLY A 18 8.27 8.06 -8.77
CA GLY A 18 8.55 7.88 -10.20
C GLY A 18 8.78 6.43 -10.65
N THR A 19 8.94 5.46 -9.73
CA THR A 19 9.03 4.04 -10.10
C THR A 19 7.67 3.34 -10.17
N HIS A 20 6.61 4.01 -9.74
CA HIS A 20 5.25 3.49 -9.70
C HIS A 20 4.29 4.57 -10.19
N ASN A 21 3.34 4.17 -11.03
CA ASN A 21 2.26 5.02 -11.51
C ASN A 21 0.95 4.54 -10.88
N ALA A 22 0.36 5.34 -10.00
CA ALA A 22 -0.88 4.97 -9.31
C ALA A 22 -2.08 4.79 -10.27
N ALA A 23 -2.15 5.55 -11.38
CA ALA A 23 -3.26 5.46 -12.32
C ALA A 23 -3.25 4.11 -13.07
N GLU A 24 -2.08 3.66 -13.54
CA GLU A 24 -1.93 2.35 -14.18
C GLU A 24 -2.23 1.20 -13.21
N ALA A 25 -1.77 1.31 -11.95
CA ALA A 25 -2.02 0.30 -10.93
C ALA A 25 -3.50 0.22 -10.51
N ALA A 26 -4.23 1.35 -10.53
CA ALA A 26 -5.66 1.38 -10.27
C ALA A 26 -6.46 0.70 -11.38
N ASP A 27 -6.06 0.88 -12.64
CA ASP A 27 -6.71 0.24 -13.79
C ASP A 27 -6.48 -1.28 -13.78
N ALA A 28 -5.26 -1.72 -13.44
CA ALA A 28 -4.92 -3.13 -13.26
C ALA A 28 -5.70 -3.82 -12.12
N LEU A 29 -6.24 -3.06 -11.15
CA LEU A 29 -7.07 -3.62 -10.08
C LEU A 29 -8.48 -3.99 -10.57
N ALA A 30 -8.96 -3.35 -11.64
CA ALA A 30 -10.27 -3.65 -12.23
C ALA A 30 -10.33 -5.08 -12.80
N GLU A 31 -9.18 -5.63 -13.20
CA GLU A 31 -9.03 -7.03 -13.60
C GLU A 31 -8.27 -7.81 -12.51
N PRO A 32 -8.97 -8.51 -11.60
CA PRO A 32 -8.30 -9.23 -10.52
C PRO A 32 -7.45 -10.39 -11.09
N GLU A 33 -6.12 -10.21 -11.11
CA GLU A 33 -5.18 -11.29 -11.39
C GLU A 33 -5.43 -12.46 -10.43
N GLN A 34 -5.72 -13.65 -10.98
CA GLN A 34 -5.91 -14.86 -10.19
C GLN A 34 -4.59 -15.32 -9.56
N GLN A 35 -4.35 -14.90 -8.32
CA GLN A 35 -3.19 -15.36 -7.56
C GLN A 35 -3.35 -16.82 -7.13
N SER A 36 -2.24 -17.55 -7.11
CA SER A 36 -2.23 -18.93 -6.61
C SER A 36 -2.53 -18.96 -5.09
N LYS A 37 -3.17 -20.04 -4.62
CA LYS A 37 -3.53 -20.23 -3.18
C LYS A 37 -2.33 -20.04 -2.25
N THR A 38 -1.13 -20.48 -2.65
CA THR A 38 0.09 -20.37 -1.86
C THR A 38 0.62 -18.93 -1.79
N GLN A 39 0.47 -18.14 -2.87
CA GLN A 39 0.86 -16.73 -2.86
C GLN A 39 -0.06 -15.92 -1.94
N ALA A 40 -1.38 -16.15 -2.02
CA ALA A 40 -2.35 -15.50 -1.16
C ALA A 40 -2.09 -15.73 0.34
N GLU A 41 -1.75 -16.96 0.74
CA GLU A 41 -1.42 -17.27 2.15
C GLU A 41 -0.10 -16.62 2.61
N LYS A 42 0.93 -16.58 1.74
CA LYS A 42 2.18 -15.87 2.04
C LYS A 42 1.92 -14.36 2.21
N ASP A 43 1.09 -13.79 1.37
CA ASP A 43 0.77 -12.37 1.41
C ASP A 43 -0.11 -12.01 2.60
N LYS A 44 -1.05 -12.88 2.98
CA LYS A 44 -1.80 -12.78 4.23
C LYS A 44 -0.88 -12.78 5.46
N LYS A 45 0.13 -13.65 5.48
CA LYS A 45 1.12 -13.71 6.57
C LYS A 45 2.02 -12.47 6.63
N LYS A 46 2.37 -11.88 5.48
CA LYS A 46 3.10 -10.59 5.46
C LYS A 46 2.21 -9.46 5.97
N ARG A 47 0.95 -9.45 5.55
CA ARG A 47 -0.06 -8.47 5.94
C ARG A 47 -0.37 -8.46 7.43
N SER A 48 -0.35 -9.62 8.08
CA SER A 48 -0.55 -9.72 9.54
C SER A 48 0.64 -9.25 10.35
N LYS A 49 1.85 -9.24 9.77
CA LYS A 49 3.09 -8.77 10.42
C LYS A 49 3.35 -7.28 10.25
N ALA A 50 2.67 -6.63 9.31
CA ALA A 50 2.85 -5.22 9.04
C ALA A 50 2.29 -4.36 10.19
N ARG A 51 2.99 -3.27 10.51
CA ARG A 51 2.55 -2.30 11.51
C ARG A 51 1.36 -1.51 10.98
N VAL A 52 0.35 -1.29 11.81
CA VAL A 52 -0.77 -0.39 11.47
C VAL A 52 -0.46 0.98 12.06
N VAL A 53 -0.42 2.00 11.22
CA VAL A 53 -0.14 3.39 11.60
C VAL A 53 -1.36 4.27 11.37
N ILE A 54 -1.46 5.33 12.17
CA ILE A 54 -2.52 6.35 12.08
C ILE A 54 -1.83 7.67 11.78
N GLU A 55 -2.00 8.18 10.56
CA GLU A 55 -1.40 9.44 10.13
C GLU A 55 -2.47 10.45 9.65
N HIS A 56 -2.12 11.73 9.64
CA HIS A 56 -3.00 12.82 9.21
C HIS A 56 -2.40 13.47 7.96
N LEU A 57 -2.61 12.84 6.80
CA LEU A 57 -1.98 13.22 5.52
C LEU A 57 -3.04 13.51 4.45
N ASP A 58 -2.61 14.16 3.37
CA ASP A 58 -3.45 14.40 2.20
C ASP A 58 -3.47 13.15 1.31
N ILE A 59 -4.64 12.52 1.17
CA ILE A 59 -4.84 11.33 0.33
C ILE A 59 -5.36 11.67 -1.07
N ILE A 60 -5.62 12.94 -1.37
CA ILE A 60 -6.20 13.35 -2.66
C ILE A 60 -5.11 13.50 -3.72
N LYS A 61 -3.87 13.81 -3.33
CA LYS A 61 -2.74 13.97 -4.25
C LYS A 61 -2.07 12.64 -4.61
N ASP A 62 -1.50 12.59 -5.80
CA ASP A 62 -0.83 11.40 -6.36
C ASP A 62 0.39 10.96 -5.53
N ASP A 63 1.13 11.90 -4.93
CA ASP A 63 2.28 11.63 -4.05
C ASP A 63 1.99 10.59 -2.96
N PHE A 64 0.76 10.56 -2.43
CA PHE A 64 0.37 9.61 -1.39
C PHE A 64 0.30 8.18 -1.95
N TRP A 65 -0.31 8.04 -3.13
CA TRP A 65 -0.56 6.77 -3.81
C TRP A 65 0.69 6.23 -4.51
N ASP A 66 1.49 7.10 -5.13
CA ASP A 66 2.71 6.72 -5.86
C ASP A 66 3.78 6.15 -4.93
N ARG A 67 3.92 6.72 -3.73
CA ARG A 67 4.87 6.23 -2.72
C ARG A 67 4.41 4.93 -2.03
N ARG A 68 3.13 4.56 -2.17
CA ARG A 68 2.48 3.43 -1.46
C ARG A 68 1.82 2.44 -2.44
N PRO A 69 2.60 1.79 -3.33
CA PRO A 69 2.07 0.91 -4.38
C PRO A 69 1.28 -0.30 -3.85
N TRP A 70 1.53 -0.74 -2.61
CA TRP A 70 0.80 -1.86 -1.99
C TRP A 70 -0.68 -1.56 -1.72
N LEU A 71 -1.07 -0.29 -1.69
CA LEU A 71 -2.47 0.10 -1.49
C LEU A 71 -3.33 -0.27 -2.70
N LEU A 72 -2.79 -0.06 -3.91
CA LEU A 72 -3.50 -0.30 -5.16
C LEU A 72 -3.23 -1.70 -5.73
N SER A 73 -2.02 -2.23 -5.58
CA SER A 73 -1.66 -3.56 -6.11
C SER A 73 -2.21 -4.75 -5.32
N ASN A 74 -2.78 -4.53 -4.11
CA ASN A 74 -3.20 -5.56 -3.14
C ASN A 74 -2.08 -6.55 -2.72
N LYS A 75 -0.85 -6.34 -3.22
CA LYS A 75 0.34 -7.11 -2.91
C LYS A 75 1.06 -6.42 -1.73
N PRO A 76 1.36 -7.13 -0.63
CA PRO A 76 2.02 -6.52 0.52
C PRO A 76 3.43 -6.08 0.14
N GLY A 77 3.77 -4.84 0.51
CA GLY A 77 5.10 -4.27 0.29
C GLY A 77 6.18 -4.93 1.16
N LYS A 78 7.40 -4.37 1.10
CA LYS A 78 8.46 -4.77 2.03
C LYS A 78 8.10 -4.27 3.43
N THR A 79 8.14 -5.17 4.41
CA THR A 79 8.00 -4.77 5.81
C THR A 79 9.20 -3.88 6.16
N PRO A 80 8.98 -2.67 6.73
CA PRO A 80 10.09 -1.80 7.09
C PRO A 80 10.96 -2.53 8.10
N LYS A 81 12.28 -2.55 7.88
CA LYS A 81 13.23 -2.98 8.91
C LYS A 81 13.22 -1.87 9.96
N GLU A 82 12.68 -2.14 11.15
CA GLU A 82 12.88 -1.23 12.29
C GLU A 82 14.40 -1.05 12.53
N PRO A 83 14.86 0.15 12.92
CA PRO A 83 16.13 0.29 13.62
C PRO A 83 16.07 -0.37 15.02
#